data_AF-A0A431UWP2-F1
#
_entry.id   AF-A0A431UWP2-F1
#
_cell.length_a   1.000
_cell.length_b   1.000
_cell.length_c   1.000
_cell.angle_alpha   90.00
_cell.angle_beta   90.00
_cell.angle_gamma   90.00
#
_symmetry.space_group_name_H-M   'P 1'
#
loop_
_entity.id
_entity.type
_entity.pdbx_description
1 polymer ?
#
loop_
_entity_poly.entity_id
_entity_poly.type
_entity_poly.pdbx_seq_one_letter_code
_entity_poly.pdbx_strand_id
1 'polypeptide(L)'
;MSLNLNDLPEVNFIETDVNQILNDAIAGYEAAYFEQTGEVKKLYPGDPIRIFLYSQALKEMQLRVMLNDTAKQNLLKYARGANLKNLGAFFRTDQLEARAAKVLMRFVLSSARPTDETIPAGTRVSPGNEIYFATKENTVIPAGATFVDVLTECTQPGTIGNDFTPGQINILVDPLPYNATVENIETSGGGVEEESEENYKNRIHLAPEGFSTAGPEGAYEYFVRQYSPLVADVKVTSPSDGVIDIRVLLQYGQIPDQTFLDGLLEYLSAKNRRPLTDKVQVGAPEIVNYDLDVVYYLNSSDISVEQDLRNRVEAATDDYIIWQRSKIGRDINPSEAIAKMIFVGTQDNKQQRGAKRVEIVSPTYMTLNDNQVAVANIKTVTFGGFEDE
;
A
#
# COMPACT_ATOMS: atom_id res chain seq x y z
N MET A 1 -0.45 -31.18 6.61
CA MET A 1 0.88 -31.75 6.27
C MET A 1 1.62 -30.63 5.56
N SER A 2 2.55 -29.94 6.24
CA SER A 2 3.21 -28.77 5.63
C SER A 2 4.18 -29.26 4.57
N LEU A 3 3.90 -28.96 3.32
CA LEU A 3 4.79 -29.21 2.20
C LEU A 3 6.03 -28.32 2.37
N ASN A 4 7.25 -28.88 2.36
CA ASN A 4 8.46 -28.07 2.31
C ASN A 4 8.84 -27.81 0.84
N LEU A 5 9.11 -26.55 0.48
CA LEU A 5 9.49 -26.17 -0.88
C LEU A 5 10.73 -26.93 -1.39
N ASN A 6 11.66 -27.27 -0.49
CA ASN A 6 12.89 -27.99 -0.84
C ASN A 6 12.64 -29.47 -1.17
N ASP A 7 11.53 -30.04 -0.70
CA ASP A 7 11.17 -31.45 -0.95
C ASP A 7 10.47 -31.66 -2.29
N LEU A 8 10.10 -30.58 -2.99
CA LEU A 8 9.48 -30.66 -4.31
C LEU A 8 10.47 -31.24 -5.34
N PRO A 9 9.99 -32.05 -6.30
CA PRO A 9 10.85 -32.64 -7.32
C PRO A 9 11.55 -31.55 -8.16
N GLU A 10 12.73 -31.89 -8.68
CA GLU A 10 13.40 -31.05 -9.66
C GLU A 10 12.58 -30.96 -10.95
N VAL A 11 12.47 -29.76 -11.50
CA VAL A 11 11.72 -29.49 -12.73
C VAL A 11 12.72 -29.15 -13.82
N ASN A 12 12.64 -29.80 -14.98
CA ASN A 12 13.36 -29.39 -16.17
C ASN A 12 12.35 -29.14 -17.28
N PHE A 13 12.32 -27.91 -17.78
CA PHE A 13 11.37 -27.48 -18.81
C PHE A 13 11.85 -27.83 -20.22
N ILE A 14 13.16 -27.99 -20.39
CA ILE A 14 13.78 -28.25 -21.69
C ILE A 14 15.05 -29.10 -21.51
N GLU A 15 15.34 -29.96 -22.49
CA GLU A 15 16.54 -30.79 -22.53
C GLU A 15 17.79 -29.93 -22.76
N THR A 16 18.81 -30.14 -21.92
CA THR A 16 20.07 -29.38 -21.91
C THR A 16 21.29 -30.27 -22.12
N ASP A 17 21.14 -31.59 -22.29
CA ASP A 17 22.24 -32.48 -22.63
C ASP A 17 22.69 -32.25 -24.09
N VAL A 18 23.91 -31.76 -24.25
CA VAL A 18 24.53 -31.50 -25.56
C VAL A 18 24.55 -32.74 -26.46
N ASN A 19 24.67 -33.94 -25.90
CA ASN A 19 24.72 -35.16 -26.71
C ASN A 19 23.36 -35.48 -27.31
N GLN A 20 22.29 -35.29 -26.55
CA GLN A 20 20.93 -35.44 -27.07
C GLN A 20 20.64 -34.40 -28.14
N ILE A 21 20.96 -33.12 -27.86
CA ILE A 21 20.79 -32.02 -28.83
C ILE A 21 21.57 -32.30 -30.12
N LEU A 22 22.82 -32.77 -30.01
CA LEU A 22 23.63 -33.14 -31.18
C LEU A 22 23.00 -34.30 -31.96
N ASN A 23 22.54 -35.35 -31.27
CA ASN A 23 21.93 -36.50 -31.92
C ASN A 23 20.66 -36.11 -32.67
N ASP A 24 19.83 -35.24 -32.08
CA ASP A 24 18.63 -34.68 -32.72
C ASP A 24 19.00 -33.85 -33.95
N ALA A 25 20.03 -33.00 -33.86
CA ALA A 25 20.51 -32.19 -34.97
C ALA A 25 21.07 -33.05 -36.12
N ILE A 26 21.80 -34.12 -35.80
CA ILE A 26 22.30 -35.08 -36.80
C ILE A 26 21.11 -35.78 -37.48
N ALA A 27 20.16 -36.31 -36.69
CA ALA A 27 18.99 -36.99 -37.23
C ALA A 27 18.16 -36.05 -38.13
N GLY A 28 17.97 -34.79 -37.71
CA GLY A 28 17.29 -33.76 -38.49
C GLY A 28 18.01 -33.43 -39.79
N TYR A 29 19.34 -33.30 -39.77
CA TYR A 29 20.12 -33.07 -40.99
C TYR A 29 20.02 -34.26 -41.96
N GLU A 30 20.20 -35.49 -41.48
CA GLU A 30 20.13 -36.69 -42.32
C GLU A 30 18.75 -36.85 -42.98
N ALA A 31 17.67 -36.56 -42.24
CA ALA A 31 16.31 -36.56 -42.76
C ALA A 31 16.09 -35.48 -43.82
N ALA A 32 16.47 -34.23 -43.53
CA ALA A 32 16.32 -33.11 -44.47
C ALA A 32 17.15 -33.30 -45.74
N TYR A 33 18.35 -33.88 -45.63
CA TYR A 33 19.19 -34.19 -46.79
C TYR A 33 18.52 -35.22 -47.70
N PHE A 34 17.96 -36.28 -47.13
CA PHE A 34 17.21 -37.29 -47.88
C PHE A 34 15.98 -36.69 -48.56
N GLU A 35 15.23 -35.84 -47.88
CA GLU A 35 14.03 -35.18 -48.44
C GLU A 35 14.36 -34.29 -49.65
N GLN A 36 15.49 -33.56 -49.60
CA GLN A 36 15.87 -32.63 -50.68
C GLN A 36 16.59 -33.30 -51.85
N THR A 37 17.28 -34.42 -51.62
CA THR A 37 18.17 -35.03 -52.63
C THR A 37 17.74 -36.43 -53.08
N GLY A 38 16.91 -37.12 -52.28
CA GLY A 38 16.60 -38.54 -52.46
C GLY A 38 17.73 -39.50 -52.04
N GLU A 39 18.86 -38.98 -51.55
CA GLU A 39 20.02 -39.78 -51.16
C GLU A 39 20.15 -39.90 -49.64
N VAL A 40 20.53 -41.09 -49.16
CA VAL A 40 20.77 -41.31 -47.73
C VAL A 40 22.20 -40.91 -47.39
N LYS A 41 22.37 -39.85 -46.61
CA LYS A 41 23.65 -39.42 -46.04
C LYS A 41 23.75 -39.80 -44.57
N LYS A 42 24.89 -40.37 -44.16
CA LYS A 42 25.22 -40.68 -42.76
C LYS A 42 26.39 -39.83 -42.27
N LEU A 43 26.25 -39.24 -41.08
CA LEU A 43 27.25 -38.35 -40.47
C LEU A 43 28.09 -39.07 -39.40
N TYR A 44 29.26 -39.56 -39.80
CA TYR A 44 30.19 -40.23 -38.91
C TYR A 44 31.04 -39.26 -38.07
N PRO A 45 31.64 -39.71 -36.96
CA PRO A 45 32.61 -38.92 -36.21
C PRO A 45 33.73 -38.39 -37.13
N GLY A 46 34.02 -37.09 -37.05
CA GLY A 46 35.03 -36.43 -37.88
C GLY A 46 34.52 -35.84 -39.20
N ASP A 47 33.26 -36.10 -39.60
CA ASP A 47 32.66 -35.42 -40.76
C ASP A 47 32.57 -33.90 -40.48
N PRO A 48 33.06 -33.01 -41.36
CA PRO A 48 33.03 -31.57 -41.16
C PRO A 48 31.63 -31.03 -40.85
N ILE A 49 30.58 -31.62 -41.43
CA ILE A 49 29.19 -31.23 -41.16
C ILE A 49 28.80 -31.60 -39.73
N ARG A 50 29.22 -32.77 -39.24
CA ARG A 50 28.96 -33.18 -37.86
C ARG A 50 29.67 -32.26 -36.86
N ILE A 51 30.91 -31.86 -37.15
CA ILE A 51 31.66 -30.89 -36.33
C ILE A 51 30.94 -29.54 -36.32
N PHE A 52 30.42 -29.10 -37.48
CA PHE A 52 29.62 -27.89 -37.57
C PHE A 52 28.34 -27.99 -36.75
N LEU A 53 27.56 -29.07 -36.87
CA LEU A 53 26.36 -29.31 -36.07
C LEU A 53 26.68 -29.35 -34.56
N TYR A 54 27.82 -29.93 -34.17
CA TYR A 54 28.27 -29.89 -32.78
C TYR A 54 28.52 -28.46 -32.27
N SER A 55 29.12 -27.59 -33.09
CA SER A 55 29.27 -26.18 -32.72
C SER A 55 27.92 -25.46 -32.55
N GLN A 56 26.88 -25.85 -33.30
CA GLN A 56 25.53 -25.32 -33.12
C GLN A 56 24.86 -25.91 -31.88
N ALA A 57 25.00 -27.22 -31.64
CA ALA A 57 24.46 -27.90 -30.46
C ALA A 57 25.02 -27.30 -29.15
N LEU A 58 26.30 -26.90 -29.13
CA LEU A 58 26.89 -26.20 -27.98
C LEU A 58 26.24 -24.83 -27.72
N LYS A 59 25.97 -24.05 -28.78
CA LYS A 59 25.28 -22.77 -28.67
C LYS A 59 23.83 -22.95 -28.23
N GLU A 60 23.16 -23.92 -28.83
CA GLU A 60 21.79 -24.27 -28.48
C GLU A 60 21.69 -24.75 -27.04
N MET A 61 22.61 -25.60 -26.57
CA MET A 61 22.70 -26.01 -25.18
C MET A 61 22.78 -24.81 -24.24
N GLN A 62 23.66 -23.84 -24.51
CA GLN A 62 23.77 -22.62 -23.70
C GLN A 62 22.45 -21.83 -23.66
N LEU A 63 21.79 -21.68 -24.81
CA LEU A 63 20.47 -21.04 -24.90
C LEU A 63 19.43 -21.79 -24.07
N ARG A 64 19.36 -23.13 -24.22
CA ARG A 64 18.40 -23.98 -23.49
C ARG A 64 18.64 -23.96 -21.99
N VAL A 65 19.89 -23.88 -21.52
CA VAL A 65 20.21 -23.69 -20.09
C VAL A 65 19.66 -22.36 -19.58
N MET A 66 19.88 -21.26 -20.30
CA MET A 66 19.34 -19.94 -19.92
C MET A 66 17.80 -19.92 -19.95
N LEU A 67 17.19 -20.55 -20.95
CA LEU A 67 15.73 -20.68 -21.05
C LEU A 67 15.17 -21.52 -19.90
N ASN A 68 15.81 -22.63 -19.55
CA ASN A 68 15.39 -23.48 -18.44
C ASN A 68 15.46 -22.72 -17.10
N ASP A 69 16.54 -21.97 -16.86
CA ASP A 69 16.67 -21.13 -15.66
C ASP A 69 15.61 -20.02 -15.64
N THR A 70 15.38 -19.34 -16.77
CA THR A 70 14.33 -18.32 -16.90
C THR A 70 12.94 -18.90 -16.63
N ALA A 71 12.64 -20.10 -17.14
CA ALA A 71 11.38 -20.79 -16.87
C ALA A 71 11.26 -21.13 -15.38
N LYS A 72 12.33 -21.66 -14.77
CA LYS A 72 12.42 -21.96 -13.33
C LYS A 72 12.15 -20.74 -12.45
N GLN A 73 12.56 -19.53 -12.86
CA GLN A 73 12.32 -18.30 -12.11
C GLN A 73 10.83 -17.98 -11.88
N ASN A 74 9.91 -18.58 -12.64
CA ASN A 74 8.47 -18.46 -12.41
C ASN A 74 7.92 -19.38 -11.31
N LEU A 75 8.74 -20.31 -10.80
CA LEU A 75 8.39 -21.18 -9.69
C LEU A 75 9.04 -20.69 -8.41
N LEU A 76 8.26 -20.56 -7.33
CA LEU A 76 8.72 -20.01 -6.05
C LEU A 76 9.99 -20.68 -5.50
N LYS A 77 10.13 -22.00 -5.70
CA LYS A 77 11.32 -22.78 -5.30
C LYS A 77 12.62 -22.18 -5.87
N TYR A 78 12.65 -21.85 -7.16
CA TYR A 78 13.88 -21.43 -7.86
C TYR A 78 14.01 -19.91 -8.03
N ALA A 79 12.93 -19.16 -7.84
CA ALA A 79 12.92 -17.71 -8.01
C ALA A 79 13.99 -17.03 -7.14
N ARG A 80 14.63 -15.98 -7.66
CA ARG A 80 15.63 -15.16 -6.96
C ARG A 80 15.52 -13.69 -7.36
N GLY A 81 16.04 -12.79 -6.54
CA GLY A 81 16.04 -11.34 -6.78
C GLY A 81 14.67 -10.79 -7.19
N ALA A 82 14.64 -10.03 -8.29
CA ALA A 82 13.42 -9.37 -8.77
C ALA A 82 12.27 -10.33 -9.10
N ASN A 83 12.56 -11.55 -9.58
CA ASN A 83 11.52 -12.53 -9.88
C ASN A 83 10.84 -13.00 -8.58
N LEU A 84 11.62 -13.25 -7.53
CA LEU A 84 11.10 -13.60 -6.21
C LEU A 84 10.25 -12.47 -5.62
N LYS A 85 10.69 -11.20 -5.76
CA LYS A 85 9.92 -10.03 -5.34
C LYS A 85 8.57 -9.94 -6.06
N ASN A 86 8.53 -10.17 -7.38
CA ASN A 86 7.27 -10.20 -8.14
C ASN A 86 6.36 -11.36 -7.73
N LEU A 87 6.91 -12.54 -7.43
CA LEU A 87 6.12 -13.66 -6.91
C LEU A 87 5.51 -13.35 -5.54
N GLY A 88 6.25 -12.69 -4.65
CA GLY A 88 5.74 -12.27 -3.34
C GLY A 88 4.61 -11.25 -3.42
N ALA A 89 4.65 -10.35 -4.42
CA ALA A 89 3.61 -9.35 -4.64
C ALA A 89 2.21 -9.97 -4.87
N PHE A 90 2.12 -11.13 -5.55
CA PHE A 90 0.85 -11.85 -5.72
C PHE A 90 0.19 -12.23 -4.39
N PHE A 91 1.01 -12.46 -3.35
CA PHE A 91 0.56 -12.82 -2.01
C PHE A 91 0.66 -11.65 -1.03
N ARG A 92 0.79 -10.41 -1.52
CA ARG A 92 0.93 -9.18 -0.70
C ARG A 92 2.03 -9.30 0.35
N THR A 93 3.11 -9.97 -0.02
CA THR A 93 4.22 -10.30 0.87
C THR A 93 5.47 -9.63 0.32
N ASP A 94 5.88 -8.50 0.89
CA ASP A 94 7.09 -7.76 0.50
C ASP A 94 8.29 -8.20 1.33
N GLN A 95 9.47 -8.33 0.73
CA GLN A 95 10.72 -8.68 1.42
C GLN A 95 10.99 -7.69 2.55
N LEU A 96 11.33 -8.20 3.74
CA LEU A 96 11.62 -7.31 4.86
C LEU A 96 13.00 -6.65 4.68
N GLU A 97 12.99 -5.32 4.68
CA GLU A 97 14.19 -4.49 4.63
C GLU A 97 15.00 -4.60 5.93
N ALA A 98 16.29 -4.28 5.83
CA ALA A 98 17.17 -4.19 6.99
C ALA A 98 16.64 -3.17 8.00
N ARG A 99 16.77 -3.46 9.30
CA ARG A 99 16.37 -2.57 10.40
C ARG A 99 17.59 -2.15 11.20
N ALA A 100 17.57 -0.91 11.67
CA ALA A 100 18.62 -0.38 12.51
C ALA A 100 18.44 -0.83 13.97
N ALA A 101 19.57 -0.98 14.65
CA ALA A 101 19.58 -1.25 16.08
C ALA A 101 19.02 -0.06 16.87
N LYS A 102 18.33 -0.35 17.97
CA LYS A 102 17.77 0.62 18.89
C LYS A 102 18.35 0.42 20.27
N VAL A 103 18.41 1.51 21.03
CA VAL A 103 18.94 1.49 22.38
C VAL A 103 18.42 2.69 23.18
N LEU A 104 18.07 2.44 24.43
CA LEU A 104 17.71 3.49 25.38
C LEU A 104 18.96 4.22 25.89
N MET A 105 18.99 5.54 25.67
CA MET A 105 20.08 6.43 26.07
C MET A 105 19.63 7.32 27.22
N ARG A 106 20.43 7.41 28.27
CA ARG A 106 20.22 8.38 29.35
C ARG A 106 21.02 9.64 29.07
N PHE A 107 20.32 10.75 28.88
CA PHE A 107 20.92 12.08 28.84
C PHE A 107 20.88 12.69 30.23
N VAL A 108 22.00 13.18 30.73
CA VAL A 108 22.15 13.73 32.08
C VAL A 108 22.63 15.17 32.00
N LEU A 109 21.93 16.08 32.67
CA LEU A 109 22.32 17.47 32.87
C LEU A 109 23.35 17.58 33.99
N SER A 110 24.30 18.50 33.84
CA SER A 110 25.27 18.83 34.89
C SER A 110 24.64 19.36 36.19
N SER A 111 23.45 19.96 36.11
CA SER A 111 22.66 20.42 37.25
C SER A 111 21.18 20.56 36.88
N ALA A 112 20.27 20.44 37.85
CA ALA A 112 18.84 20.65 37.64
C ALA A 112 18.55 22.09 37.15
N ARG A 113 17.56 22.22 36.27
CA ARG A 113 17.23 23.49 35.59
C ARG A 113 15.83 23.97 35.98
N PRO A 114 15.59 25.29 36.07
CA PRO A 114 14.28 25.84 36.44
C PRO A 114 13.26 25.83 35.29
N THR A 115 13.70 25.50 34.07
CA THR A 115 12.89 25.40 32.86
C THR A 115 13.09 24.04 32.22
N ASP A 116 12.10 23.61 31.45
CA ASP A 116 12.20 22.42 30.60
C ASP A 116 13.35 22.59 29.59
N GLU A 117 14.18 21.55 29.45
CA GLU A 117 15.27 21.50 28.48
C GLU A 117 14.94 20.46 27.39
N THR A 118 15.02 20.87 26.13
CA THR A 118 14.67 19.99 25.01
C THR A 118 15.93 19.37 24.40
N ILE A 119 15.88 18.06 24.18
CA ILE A 119 16.77 17.29 23.31
C ILE A 119 16.10 17.24 21.92
N PRO A 120 16.64 17.93 20.90
CA PRO A 120 16.06 17.91 19.57
C PRO A 120 16.06 16.51 18.95
N ALA A 121 15.07 16.23 18.11
CA ALA A 121 15.07 15.11 17.20
C ALA A 121 16.33 15.17 16.31
N GLY A 122 16.96 14.03 16.07
CA GLY A 122 18.18 13.93 15.28
C GLY A 122 19.47 14.17 16.07
N THR A 123 19.42 14.39 17.38
CA THR A 123 20.63 14.52 18.22
C THR A 123 21.42 13.22 18.20
N ARG A 124 22.69 13.28 17.76
CA ARG A 124 23.53 12.08 17.57
C ARG A 124 24.43 11.76 18.76
N VAL A 125 24.57 10.46 19.01
CA VAL A 125 25.46 9.87 20.01
C VAL A 125 26.28 8.73 19.38
N SER A 126 27.45 8.42 19.92
CA SER A 126 28.37 7.44 19.34
C SER A 126 29.16 6.68 20.43
N PRO A 127 29.59 5.44 20.15
CA PRO A 127 30.58 4.72 20.96
C PRO A 127 32.04 5.11 20.65
N GLY A 128 32.27 6.10 19.77
CA GLY A 128 33.60 6.61 19.43
C GLY A 128 34.23 6.07 18.15
N ASN A 129 33.45 5.35 17.36
CA ASN A 129 33.79 4.99 15.98
C ASN A 129 32.81 5.70 15.00
N GLU A 130 32.80 5.31 13.73
CA GLU A 130 31.92 5.91 12.71
C GLU A 130 30.44 5.47 12.81
N ILE A 131 30.02 4.86 13.93
CA ILE A 131 28.64 4.47 14.19
C ILE A 131 27.95 5.56 15.00
N TYR A 132 26.74 5.92 14.59
CA TYR A 132 25.94 6.97 15.21
C TYR A 132 24.54 6.45 15.52
N PHE A 133 24.00 6.86 16.66
CA PHE A 133 22.60 6.68 17.02
C PHE A 133 21.95 8.04 17.16
N ALA A 134 20.70 8.18 16.75
CA ALA A 134 19.99 9.46 16.77
C ALA A 134 18.63 9.35 17.46
N THR A 135 18.22 10.41 18.14
CA THR A 135 16.85 10.57 18.67
C THR A 135 15.86 10.72 17.51
N LYS A 136 14.66 10.14 17.61
CA LYS A 136 13.63 10.22 16.55
C LYS A 136 12.66 11.38 16.71
N GLU A 137 12.46 11.83 17.93
CA GLU A 137 11.53 12.91 18.27
C GLU A 137 12.17 13.85 19.27
N ASN A 138 11.57 15.04 19.41
CA ASN A 138 11.99 15.98 20.44
C ASN A 138 11.61 15.41 21.80
N THR A 139 12.57 15.30 22.72
CA THR A 139 12.33 14.83 24.08
C THR A 139 12.68 15.91 25.07
N VAL A 140 11.92 16.02 26.15
CA VAL A 140 12.07 17.08 27.15
C VAL A 140 12.57 16.50 28.46
N ILE A 141 13.58 17.15 29.05
CA ILE A 141 13.96 17.01 30.46
C ILE A 141 13.15 18.05 31.23
N PRO A 142 12.15 17.64 32.04
CA PRO A 142 11.31 18.60 32.75
C PRO A 142 12.11 19.46 33.73
N ALA A 143 11.61 20.66 34.02
CA ALA A 143 12.16 21.52 35.06
C ALA A 143 12.32 20.76 36.39
N GLY A 144 13.49 20.88 37.00
CA GLY A 144 13.86 20.18 38.24
C GLY A 144 14.40 18.76 38.05
N ALA A 145 14.19 18.13 36.88
CA ALA A 145 14.83 16.85 36.56
C ALA A 145 16.29 17.06 36.11
N THR A 146 17.12 16.04 36.31
CA THR A 146 18.53 16.05 35.89
C THR A 146 18.84 15.04 34.80
N PHE A 147 17.88 14.18 34.42
CA PHE A 147 18.07 13.22 33.35
C PHE A 147 16.76 12.87 32.65
N VAL A 148 16.88 12.33 31.45
CA VAL A 148 15.79 11.67 30.72
C VAL A 148 16.34 10.48 29.94
N ASP A 149 15.53 9.43 29.84
CA ASP A 149 15.84 8.25 29.05
C ASP A 149 15.13 8.38 27.69
N VAL A 150 15.89 8.31 26.60
CA VAL A 150 15.42 8.55 25.23
C VAL A 150 15.78 7.37 24.36
N LEU A 151 14.78 6.83 23.65
CA LEU A 151 15.03 5.79 22.66
C LEU A 151 15.77 6.40 21.47
N THR A 152 16.92 5.83 21.14
CA THR A 152 17.69 6.19 19.96
C THR A 152 17.79 5.01 19.00
N GLU A 153 18.01 5.32 17.73
CA GLU A 153 18.15 4.34 16.66
C GLU A 153 19.44 4.60 15.88
N CYS A 154 20.16 3.54 15.52
CA CYS A 154 21.35 3.62 14.70
C CYS A 154 21.01 4.29 13.36
N THR A 155 21.89 5.17 12.87
CA THR A 155 21.70 5.84 11.58
C THR A 155 21.91 4.91 10.39
N GLN A 156 22.55 3.76 10.62
CA GLN A 156 22.78 2.72 9.63
C GLN A 156 21.92 1.50 9.94
N PRO A 157 21.13 0.99 8.97
CA PRO A 157 20.41 -0.26 9.15
C PRO A 157 21.38 -1.45 9.20
N GLY A 158 20.91 -2.60 9.68
CA GLY A 158 21.71 -3.80 9.80
C GLY A 158 22.18 -4.05 11.22
N THR A 159 23.10 -5.01 11.33
CA THR A 159 23.60 -5.56 12.60
C THR A 159 24.72 -4.72 13.23
N ILE A 160 25.24 -3.72 12.51
CA ILE A 160 26.40 -2.91 12.93
C ILE A 160 26.18 -2.15 14.26
N GLY A 161 24.93 -1.81 14.58
CA GLY A 161 24.57 -1.10 15.80
C GLY A 161 24.24 -2.01 16.99
N ASN A 162 24.39 -3.33 16.89
CA ASN A 162 24.06 -4.26 17.96
C ASN A 162 25.20 -4.43 18.98
N ASP A 163 24.87 -5.00 20.13
CA ASP A 163 25.80 -5.55 21.13
C ASP A 163 26.69 -4.51 21.84
N PHE A 164 26.37 -3.22 21.77
CA PHE A 164 27.00 -2.21 22.61
C PHE A 164 26.40 -2.29 24.02
N THR A 165 27.17 -2.84 24.95
CA THR A 165 26.81 -2.99 26.37
C THR A 165 26.67 -1.62 27.06
N PRO A 166 25.95 -1.54 28.21
CA PRO A 166 25.72 -0.27 28.91
C PRO A 166 26.99 0.54 29.14
N GLY A 167 26.92 1.85 28.90
CA GLY A 167 28.04 2.79 29.04
C GLY A 167 29.02 2.84 27.86
N GLN A 168 28.90 1.97 26.85
CA GLN A 168 29.80 1.98 25.68
C GLN A 168 29.45 3.07 24.65
N ILE A 169 28.17 3.38 24.47
CA ILE A 169 27.72 4.51 23.66
C ILE A 169 27.65 5.71 24.60
N ASN A 170 28.69 6.53 24.64
CA ASN A 170 28.83 7.59 25.66
C ASN A 170 29.33 8.94 25.13
N ILE A 171 29.48 9.07 23.81
CA ILE A 171 29.94 10.31 23.18
C ILE A 171 28.74 11.04 22.61
N LEU A 172 28.49 12.25 23.10
CA LEU A 172 27.52 13.16 22.51
C LEU A 172 28.18 13.86 21.30
N VAL A 173 27.71 13.55 20.10
CA VAL A 173 28.31 14.03 18.84
C VAL A 173 27.82 15.43 18.49
N ASP A 174 26.53 15.68 18.74
CA ASP A 174 25.92 16.99 18.58
C ASP A 174 25.78 17.64 19.98
N PRO A 175 26.65 18.59 20.35
CA PRO A 175 26.64 19.17 21.69
C PRO A 175 25.32 19.87 21.96
N LEU A 176 24.69 19.52 23.07
CA LEU A 176 23.55 20.23 23.60
C LEU A 176 24.05 21.46 24.41
N PRO A 177 23.18 22.46 24.68
CA PRO A 177 23.48 23.44 25.72
C PRO A 177 23.74 22.72 27.07
N TYR A 178 24.03 23.41 28.17
CA TYR A 178 24.01 22.80 29.53
C TYR A 178 24.99 21.63 29.86
N ASN A 179 25.98 21.35 29.00
CA ASN A 179 27.01 20.31 29.21
C ASN A 179 26.40 18.92 29.53
N ALA A 180 25.37 18.51 28.79
CA ALA A 180 24.80 17.18 28.98
C ALA A 180 25.80 16.07 28.64
N THR A 181 25.82 15.04 29.47
CA THR A 181 26.48 13.76 29.17
C THR A 181 25.45 12.74 28.74
N VAL A 182 25.90 11.69 28.04
CA VAL A 182 25.00 10.64 27.57
C VAL A 182 25.64 9.28 27.75
N GLU A 183 24.83 8.28 28.06
CA GLU A 183 25.26 6.88 28.04
C GLU A 183 24.09 5.94 27.70
N ASN A 184 24.34 4.83 27.02
CA ASN A 184 23.33 3.78 26.89
C ASN A 184 23.16 3.04 28.23
N ILE A 185 21.92 2.80 28.63
CA ILE A 185 21.61 2.12 29.90
C ILE A 185 21.27 0.64 29.73
N GLU A 186 21.16 0.19 28.48
CA GLU A 186 20.95 -1.20 28.09
C GLU A 186 21.86 -1.58 26.92
N THR A 187 21.96 -2.87 26.65
CA THR A 187 22.68 -3.35 25.45
C THR A 187 21.88 -3.01 24.19
N SER A 188 22.52 -2.39 23.20
CA SER A 188 21.84 -2.08 21.93
C SER A 188 21.46 -3.34 21.16
N GLY A 189 20.33 -3.31 20.45
CA GLY A 189 19.85 -4.49 19.73
C GLY A 189 18.73 -4.22 18.75
N GLY A 190 18.22 -5.28 18.12
CA GLY A 190 17.12 -5.20 17.14
C GLY A 190 17.55 -4.80 15.73
N GLY A 191 18.85 -4.54 15.52
CA GLY A 191 19.42 -4.36 14.18
C GLY A 191 19.51 -5.68 13.45
N VAL A 192 19.06 -5.73 12.20
CA VAL A 192 19.05 -6.95 11.37
C VAL A 192 19.24 -6.59 9.91
N GLU A 193 19.93 -7.44 9.16
CA GLU A 193 20.09 -7.31 7.71
C GLU A 193 18.77 -7.54 6.97
N GLU A 194 18.76 -7.27 5.66
CA GLU A 194 17.64 -7.61 4.77
C GLU A 194 17.30 -9.11 4.90
N GLU A 195 16.01 -9.43 4.85
CA GLU A 195 15.54 -10.81 4.93
C GLU A 195 16.18 -11.67 3.83
N SER A 196 16.77 -12.81 4.20
CA SER A 196 17.34 -13.75 3.24
C SER A 196 16.27 -14.26 2.25
N GLU A 197 16.66 -14.55 1.01
CA GLU A 197 15.74 -15.09 0.00
C GLU A 197 15.03 -16.39 0.44
N GLU A 198 15.69 -17.25 1.22
CA GLU A 198 15.08 -18.50 1.72
C GLU A 198 13.94 -18.21 2.71
N ASN A 199 14.17 -17.34 3.70
CA ASN A 199 13.12 -16.89 4.61
C ASN A 199 11.99 -16.19 3.87
N TYR A 200 12.32 -15.35 2.89
CA TYR A 200 11.32 -14.66 2.09
C TYR A 200 10.45 -15.65 1.29
N LYS A 201 11.06 -16.66 0.64
CA LYS A 201 10.32 -17.75 -0.03
C LYS A 201 9.40 -18.50 0.93
N ASN A 202 9.89 -18.84 2.12
CA ASN A 202 9.11 -19.52 3.15
C ASN A 202 7.93 -18.67 3.60
N ARG A 203 8.12 -17.36 3.78
CA ARG A 203 7.03 -16.44 4.14
C ARG A 203 6.01 -16.30 3.01
N ILE A 204 6.43 -16.20 1.76
CA ILE A 204 5.52 -16.22 0.60
C ILE A 204 4.74 -17.54 0.55
N HIS A 205 5.40 -18.67 0.79
CA HIS A 205 4.75 -19.98 0.81
C HIS A 205 3.70 -20.12 1.91
N LEU A 206 3.97 -19.53 3.08
CA LEU A 206 3.06 -19.51 4.23
C LEU A 206 2.00 -18.40 4.15
N ALA A 207 2.19 -17.38 3.31
CA ALA A 207 1.27 -16.25 3.19
C ALA A 207 -0.20 -16.66 2.98
N PRO A 208 -0.51 -17.72 2.19
CA PRO A 208 -1.87 -18.23 2.09
C PRO A 208 -2.51 -18.67 3.41
N GLU A 209 -1.74 -19.20 4.37
CA GLU A 209 -2.24 -19.57 5.70
C GLU A 209 -2.62 -18.33 6.54
N GLY A 210 -2.04 -17.17 6.20
CA GLY A 210 -2.40 -15.87 6.78
C GLY A 210 -3.68 -15.27 6.19
N PHE A 211 -4.19 -15.78 5.07
CA PHE A 211 -5.52 -15.42 4.61
C PHE A 211 -6.55 -16.05 5.53
N SER A 212 -7.05 -15.23 6.45
CA SER A 212 -8.03 -15.64 7.45
C SER A 212 -9.25 -16.32 6.81
N THR A 213 -9.53 -17.55 7.26
CA THR A 213 -10.81 -18.26 7.07
C THR A 213 -11.92 -17.70 7.96
N ALA A 214 -11.60 -16.77 8.86
CA ALA A 214 -12.50 -16.11 9.82
C ALA A 214 -13.00 -14.74 9.36
N GLY A 215 -12.97 -14.44 8.05
CA GLY A 215 -13.69 -13.30 7.46
C GLY A 215 -13.18 -11.93 7.93
N PRO A 216 -11.94 -11.52 7.60
CA PRO A 216 -11.48 -10.16 7.89
C PRO A 216 -12.37 -9.13 7.20
N GLU A 217 -12.39 -7.89 7.69
CA GLU A 217 -13.20 -6.77 7.16
C GLU A 217 -13.15 -6.72 5.61
N GLY A 218 -11.94 -6.74 5.05
CA GLY A 218 -11.71 -6.70 3.61
C GLY A 218 -12.22 -7.90 2.80
N ALA A 219 -12.49 -9.06 3.43
CA ALA A 219 -13.11 -10.20 2.74
C ALA A 219 -14.58 -9.93 2.45
N TYR A 220 -15.31 -9.35 3.42
CA TYR A 220 -16.69 -8.95 3.21
C TYR A 220 -16.80 -7.79 2.22
N GLU A 221 -15.91 -6.80 2.29
CA GLU A 221 -15.85 -5.74 1.28
C GLU A 221 -15.64 -6.29 -0.14
N TYR A 222 -14.72 -7.26 -0.30
CA TYR A 222 -14.47 -7.92 -1.57
C TYR A 222 -15.73 -8.63 -2.09
N PHE A 223 -16.40 -9.43 -1.27
CA PHE A 223 -17.59 -10.17 -1.69
C PHE A 223 -18.77 -9.25 -2.03
N VAL A 224 -18.93 -8.14 -1.29
CA VAL A 224 -19.95 -7.12 -1.60
C VAL A 224 -19.68 -6.47 -2.96
N ARG A 225 -18.43 -6.10 -3.26
CA ARG A 225 -18.05 -5.53 -4.56
C ARG A 225 -18.11 -6.55 -5.70
N GLN A 226 -17.85 -7.82 -5.41
CA GLN A 226 -17.99 -8.92 -6.36
C GLN A 226 -19.46 -9.19 -6.71
N TYR A 227 -20.38 -9.02 -5.76
CA TYR A 227 -21.81 -9.23 -5.97
C TYR A 227 -22.39 -8.30 -7.04
N SER A 228 -21.98 -7.02 -7.05
CA SER A 228 -22.47 -6.05 -8.04
C SER A 228 -21.50 -4.90 -8.30
N PRO A 229 -21.28 -4.52 -9.58
CA PRO A 229 -20.50 -3.33 -9.93
C PRO A 229 -21.21 -2.01 -9.55
N LEU A 230 -22.49 -2.05 -9.17
CA LEU A 230 -23.23 -0.88 -8.69
C LEU A 230 -22.78 -0.41 -7.30
N VAL A 231 -22.05 -1.24 -6.54
CA VAL A 231 -21.52 -0.86 -5.23
C VAL A 231 -20.43 0.19 -5.40
N ALA A 232 -20.66 1.38 -4.86
CA ALA A 232 -19.65 2.44 -4.80
C ALA A 232 -18.82 2.33 -3.52
N ASP A 233 -19.50 2.18 -2.39
CA ASP A 233 -18.89 2.17 -1.07
C ASP A 233 -19.52 1.10 -0.18
N VAL A 234 -18.71 0.59 0.74
CA VAL A 234 -19.11 -0.42 1.71
C VAL A 234 -18.37 -0.15 3.01
N LYS A 235 -19.09 -0.25 4.13
CA LYS A 235 -18.50 -0.23 5.46
C LYS A 235 -18.84 -1.55 6.14
N VAL A 236 -17.84 -2.21 6.71
CA VAL A 236 -18.02 -3.44 7.50
C VAL A 236 -17.57 -3.15 8.92
N THR A 237 -18.43 -3.44 9.90
CA THR A 237 -18.12 -3.26 11.32
C THR A 237 -18.55 -4.48 12.13
N SER A 238 -18.04 -4.61 13.36
CA SER A 238 -18.45 -5.66 14.29
C SER A 238 -18.92 -5.04 15.61
N PRO A 239 -20.22 -4.73 15.76
CA PRO A 239 -20.73 -4.04 16.94
C PRO A 239 -20.75 -4.93 18.19
N SER A 240 -20.69 -6.25 18.04
CA SER A 240 -20.65 -7.22 19.12
C SER A 240 -20.13 -8.57 18.61
N ASP A 241 -19.69 -9.44 19.52
CA ASP A 241 -19.12 -10.76 19.21
C ASP A 241 -19.92 -11.56 18.18
N GLY A 242 -19.27 -11.86 17.05
CA GLY A 242 -19.82 -12.65 15.96
C GLY A 242 -20.91 -11.96 15.16
N VAL A 243 -21.16 -10.65 15.32
CA VAL A 243 -22.04 -9.87 14.44
C VAL A 243 -21.21 -9.11 13.44
N ILE A 244 -21.52 -9.28 12.15
CA ILE A 244 -20.90 -8.56 11.04
C ILE A 244 -21.95 -7.63 10.45
N ASP A 245 -21.82 -6.34 10.69
CA ASP A 245 -22.73 -5.29 10.18
C ASP A 245 -22.14 -4.66 8.92
N ILE A 246 -22.86 -4.78 7.81
CA ILE A 246 -22.42 -4.35 6.49
C ILE A 246 -23.36 -3.27 5.97
N ARG A 247 -22.81 -2.07 5.76
CA ARG A 247 -23.52 -0.92 5.19
C ARG A 247 -23.07 -0.69 3.76
N VAL A 248 -24.01 -0.61 2.84
CA VAL A 248 -23.73 -0.55 1.40
C VAL A 248 -24.33 0.70 0.78
N LEU A 249 -23.54 1.33 -0.08
CA LEU A 249 -23.92 2.51 -0.84
C LEU A 249 -23.62 2.28 -2.33
N LEU A 250 -24.57 2.65 -3.18
CA LEU A 250 -24.46 2.44 -4.62
C LEU A 250 -23.83 3.67 -5.32
N GLN A 251 -23.50 3.51 -6.60
CA GLN A 251 -22.98 4.58 -7.46
C GLN A 251 -23.80 5.86 -7.35
N TYR A 252 -23.09 6.99 -7.35
CA TYR A 252 -23.64 8.34 -7.18
C TYR A 252 -24.36 8.57 -5.84
N GLY A 253 -24.10 7.71 -4.84
CA GLY A 253 -24.69 7.77 -3.50
C GLY A 253 -26.15 7.38 -3.44
N GLN A 254 -26.59 6.50 -4.34
CA GLN A 254 -27.93 5.92 -4.27
C GLN A 254 -28.03 4.93 -3.11
N ILE A 255 -29.15 4.99 -2.40
CA ILE A 255 -29.47 4.06 -1.31
C ILE A 255 -30.01 2.76 -1.93
N PRO A 256 -29.43 1.59 -1.62
CA PRO A 256 -29.93 0.32 -2.13
C PRO A 256 -31.35 0.05 -1.61
N ASP A 257 -32.19 -0.53 -2.46
CA ASP A 257 -33.52 -0.99 -2.06
C ASP A 257 -33.46 -2.31 -1.29
N GLN A 258 -34.59 -2.69 -0.67
CA GLN A 258 -34.64 -3.91 0.14
C GLN A 258 -34.36 -5.17 -0.69
N THR A 259 -34.77 -5.19 -1.97
CA THR A 259 -34.53 -6.33 -2.86
C THR A 259 -33.04 -6.58 -3.07
N PHE A 260 -32.27 -5.51 -3.29
CA PHE A 260 -30.81 -5.58 -3.40
C PHE A 260 -30.17 -6.05 -2.10
N LEU A 261 -30.62 -5.50 -0.96
CA LEU A 261 -30.10 -5.85 0.37
C LEU A 261 -30.37 -7.30 0.74
N ASP A 262 -31.58 -7.80 0.46
CA ASP A 262 -31.96 -9.20 0.71
C ASP A 262 -31.13 -10.17 -0.16
N GLY A 263 -30.97 -9.86 -1.44
CA GLY A 263 -30.15 -10.65 -2.36
C GLY A 263 -28.67 -10.67 -1.97
N LEU A 264 -28.15 -9.53 -1.51
CA LEU A 264 -26.78 -9.44 -1.01
C LEU A 264 -26.61 -10.20 0.31
N LEU A 265 -27.56 -10.11 1.23
CA LEU A 265 -27.55 -10.87 2.48
C LEU A 265 -27.55 -12.38 2.20
N GLU A 266 -28.40 -12.86 1.28
CA GLU A 266 -28.41 -14.26 0.87
C GLU A 266 -27.07 -14.68 0.28
N TYR A 267 -26.51 -13.86 -0.62
CA TYR A 267 -25.21 -14.10 -1.24
C TYR A 267 -24.09 -14.24 -0.19
N LEU A 268 -24.02 -13.34 0.78
CA LEU A 268 -22.98 -13.34 1.82
C LEU A 268 -23.21 -14.43 2.88
N SER A 269 -24.47 -14.84 3.09
CA SER A 269 -24.83 -15.86 4.08
C SER A 269 -24.51 -17.30 3.66
N ALA A 270 -24.07 -17.51 2.41
CA ALA A 270 -23.70 -18.81 1.88
C ALA A 270 -22.60 -19.50 2.71
N LYS A 271 -22.77 -20.81 2.96
CA LYS A 271 -21.88 -21.61 3.84
C LYS A 271 -20.41 -21.65 3.40
N ASN A 272 -20.13 -21.38 2.14
CA ASN A 272 -18.78 -21.34 1.57
C ASN A 272 -18.19 -19.93 1.53
N ARG A 273 -18.88 -18.90 2.06
CA ARG A 273 -18.43 -17.51 2.06
C ARG A 273 -18.30 -16.94 3.46
N ARG A 274 -19.25 -17.19 4.35
CA ARG A 274 -19.16 -16.71 5.73
C ARG A 274 -18.52 -17.75 6.66
N PRO A 275 -17.70 -17.31 7.63
CA PRO A 275 -17.32 -18.13 8.78
C PRO A 275 -18.56 -18.65 9.54
N LEU A 276 -18.41 -19.80 10.19
CA LEU A 276 -19.53 -20.50 10.85
C LEU A 276 -20.15 -19.67 11.98
N THR A 277 -19.34 -18.88 12.69
CA THR A 277 -19.72 -18.08 13.85
C THR A 277 -20.39 -16.75 13.48
N ASP A 278 -20.31 -16.33 12.22
CA ASP A 278 -20.65 -14.98 11.82
C ASP A 278 -22.16 -14.82 11.57
N LYS A 279 -22.75 -13.83 12.22
CA LYS A 279 -24.12 -13.36 12.08
C LYS A 279 -24.09 -12.12 11.18
N VAL A 280 -24.14 -12.38 9.87
CA VAL A 280 -24.09 -11.32 8.85
C VAL A 280 -25.39 -10.54 8.83
N GLN A 281 -25.27 -9.22 8.83
CA GLN A 281 -26.36 -8.26 8.66
C GLN A 281 -25.96 -7.30 7.56
N VAL A 282 -26.90 -7.01 6.65
CA VAL A 282 -26.67 -6.12 5.52
C VAL A 282 -27.78 -5.06 5.55
N GLY A 283 -27.40 -3.79 5.39
CA GLY A 283 -28.36 -2.70 5.37
C GLY A 283 -27.86 -1.49 4.60
N ALA A 284 -28.77 -0.55 4.35
CA ALA A 284 -28.39 0.79 3.97
C ALA A 284 -27.71 1.52 5.14
N PRO A 285 -26.82 2.50 4.87
CA PRO A 285 -26.37 3.44 5.89
C PRO A 285 -27.55 4.27 6.43
N GLU A 286 -27.44 4.73 7.67
CA GLU A 286 -28.39 5.64 8.28
C GLU A 286 -28.30 7.02 7.60
N ILE A 287 -29.44 7.57 7.20
CA ILE A 287 -29.48 8.85 6.49
C ILE A 287 -29.48 10.01 7.50
N VAL A 288 -28.47 10.86 7.42
CA VAL A 288 -28.41 12.14 8.11
C VAL A 288 -28.76 13.23 7.11
N ASN A 289 -29.95 13.83 7.27
CA ASN A 289 -30.39 14.91 6.40
C ASN A 289 -29.71 16.22 6.78
N TYR A 290 -29.34 17.00 5.77
CA TYR A 290 -28.90 18.38 5.95
C TYR A 290 -29.52 19.28 4.90
N ASP A 291 -29.73 20.54 5.25
CA ASP A 291 -30.12 21.57 4.29
C ASP A 291 -28.87 22.31 3.83
N LEU A 292 -28.81 22.62 2.54
CA LEU A 292 -27.75 23.39 1.90
C LEU A 292 -28.31 24.74 1.48
N ASP A 293 -28.00 25.78 2.24
CA ASP A 293 -28.35 27.17 1.94
C ASP A 293 -27.09 27.99 1.69
N VAL A 294 -26.98 28.47 0.45
CA VAL A 294 -25.77 29.07 -0.09
C VAL A 294 -26.09 30.41 -0.71
N VAL A 295 -25.30 31.43 -0.35
CA VAL A 295 -25.27 32.72 -1.03
C VAL A 295 -23.92 32.88 -1.72
N TYR A 296 -23.91 33.18 -3.01
CA TYR A 296 -22.67 33.39 -3.77
C TYR A 296 -22.64 34.73 -4.49
N TYR A 297 -21.43 35.24 -4.68
CA TYR A 297 -21.15 36.53 -5.31
C TYR A 297 -20.17 36.34 -6.46
N LEU A 298 -20.37 37.11 -7.54
CA LEU A 298 -19.50 37.10 -8.72
C LEU A 298 -18.66 38.38 -8.77
N ASN A 299 -17.52 38.34 -9.47
CA ASN A 299 -16.72 39.55 -9.68
C ASN A 299 -17.43 40.47 -10.69
N SER A 300 -17.49 41.78 -10.42
CA SER A 300 -18.05 42.76 -11.36
C SER A 300 -17.40 42.74 -12.75
N SER A 301 -16.14 42.30 -12.86
CA SER A 301 -15.47 42.13 -14.16
C SER A 301 -16.11 41.07 -15.06
N ASP A 302 -16.95 40.20 -14.48
CA ASP A 302 -17.45 39.00 -15.13
C ASP A 302 -18.93 39.09 -15.54
N ILE A 303 -19.51 40.31 -15.52
CA ILE A 303 -20.89 40.58 -15.95
C ILE A 303 -21.18 40.01 -17.34
N SER A 304 -20.23 40.10 -18.28
CA SER A 304 -20.41 39.58 -19.65
C SER A 304 -20.55 38.06 -19.75
N VAL A 305 -20.14 37.32 -18.71
CA VAL A 305 -20.19 35.85 -18.66
C VAL A 305 -21.03 35.34 -17.46
N GLU A 306 -21.87 36.20 -16.89
CA GLU A 306 -22.67 35.90 -15.69
C GLU A 306 -23.41 34.56 -15.80
N GLN A 307 -24.18 34.36 -16.87
CA GLN A 307 -25.01 33.16 -17.01
C GLN A 307 -24.19 31.86 -17.02
N ASP A 308 -23.01 31.88 -17.61
CA ASP A 308 -22.09 30.73 -17.62
C ASP A 308 -21.54 30.45 -16.22
N LEU A 309 -21.10 31.49 -15.50
CA LEU A 309 -20.63 31.35 -14.11
C LEU A 309 -21.73 30.87 -13.16
N ARG A 310 -22.97 31.36 -13.33
CA ARG A 310 -24.11 30.88 -12.54
C ARG A 310 -24.38 29.39 -12.77
N ASN A 311 -24.34 28.93 -14.03
CA ASN A 311 -24.49 27.51 -14.37
C ASN A 311 -23.36 26.65 -13.77
N ARG A 312 -22.13 27.17 -13.76
CA ARG A 312 -20.97 26.50 -13.16
C ARG A 312 -21.08 26.35 -11.64
N VAL A 313 -21.52 27.40 -10.94
CA VAL A 313 -21.75 27.35 -9.49
C VAL A 313 -22.89 26.36 -9.16
N GLU A 314 -23.96 26.36 -9.95
CA GLU A 314 -25.07 25.41 -9.79
C GLU A 314 -24.59 23.96 -9.95
N ALA A 315 -23.80 23.68 -11.00
CA ALA A 315 -23.21 22.37 -11.25
C ALA A 315 -22.23 21.95 -10.15
N ALA A 316 -21.37 22.85 -9.68
CA ALA A 316 -20.46 22.58 -8.57
C ALA A 316 -21.22 22.29 -7.25
N THR A 317 -22.39 22.90 -7.08
CA THR A 317 -23.29 22.59 -5.96
C THR A 317 -23.85 21.18 -6.07
N ASP A 318 -24.30 20.77 -7.26
CA ASP A 318 -24.76 19.40 -7.50
C ASP A 318 -23.62 18.37 -7.32
N ASP A 319 -22.42 18.70 -7.80
CA ASP A 319 -21.22 17.88 -7.61
C ASP A 319 -20.87 17.74 -6.13
N TYR A 320 -20.98 18.81 -5.33
CA TYR A 320 -20.83 18.74 -3.88
C TYR A 320 -21.86 17.79 -3.26
N ILE A 321 -23.14 17.92 -3.63
CA ILE A 321 -24.21 17.06 -3.10
C ILE A 321 -23.92 15.59 -3.41
N ILE A 322 -23.56 15.27 -4.66
CA ILE A 322 -23.19 13.92 -5.09
C ILE A 322 -21.96 13.43 -4.33
N TRP A 323 -20.89 14.24 -4.30
CA TRP A 323 -19.67 13.94 -3.58
C TRP A 323 -20.00 13.58 -2.14
N GLN A 324 -20.70 14.47 -1.41
CA GLN A 324 -21.04 14.33 0.01
C GLN A 324 -21.76 13.01 0.29
N ARG A 325 -22.74 12.65 -0.55
CA ARG A 325 -23.53 11.42 -0.38
C ARG A 325 -22.88 10.15 -0.95
N SER A 326 -21.69 10.23 -1.56
CA SER A 326 -21.02 9.09 -2.22
C SER A 326 -20.04 8.32 -1.32
N LYS A 327 -19.98 8.61 -0.01
CA LYS A 327 -19.12 7.87 0.93
C LYS A 327 -19.78 7.79 2.31
N ILE A 328 -19.76 6.61 2.90
CA ILE A 328 -20.29 6.36 4.24
C ILE A 328 -19.31 6.93 5.28
N GLY A 329 -19.83 7.51 6.36
CA GLY A 329 -19.05 8.13 7.44
C GLY A 329 -18.35 9.42 7.05
N ARG A 330 -18.72 10.03 5.93
CA ARG A 330 -18.15 11.32 5.53
C ARG A 330 -18.84 12.46 6.28
N ASP A 331 -18.06 13.16 7.09
CA ASP A 331 -18.48 14.39 7.76
C ASP A 331 -19.08 15.41 6.79
N ILE A 332 -20.09 16.15 7.26
CA ILE A 332 -20.62 17.31 6.54
C ILE A 332 -19.61 18.44 6.73
N ASN A 333 -18.94 18.85 5.65
CA ASN A 333 -17.90 19.88 5.70
C ASN A 333 -18.21 21.04 4.74
N PRO A 334 -18.69 22.19 5.26
CA PRO A 334 -18.99 23.38 4.47
C PRO A 334 -17.78 23.93 3.70
N SER A 335 -16.57 23.69 4.20
CA SER A 335 -15.33 24.17 3.55
C SER A 335 -15.13 23.52 2.18
N GLU A 336 -15.53 22.26 2.01
CA GLU A 336 -15.46 21.58 0.72
C GLU A 336 -16.48 22.16 -0.27
N ALA A 337 -17.70 22.49 0.19
CA ALA A 337 -18.70 23.15 -0.64
C ALA A 337 -18.18 24.51 -1.16
N ILE A 338 -17.60 25.33 -0.26
CA ILE A 338 -16.96 26.60 -0.60
C ILE A 338 -15.86 26.37 -1.64
N ALA A 339 -14.96 25.41 -1.39
CA ALA A 339 -13.85 25.12 -2.30
C ALA A 339 -14.35 24.72 -3.70
N LYS A 340 -15.34 23.82 -3.80
CA LYS A 340 -15.89 23.39 -5.09
C LYS A 340 -16.57 24.51 -5.86
N MET A 341 -17.27 25.42 -5.17
CA MET A 341 -18.00 26.53 -5.79
C MET A 341 -17.09 27.70 -6.21
N ILE A 342 -15.96 27.90 -5.52
CA ILE A 342 -14.93 28.89 -5.92
C ILE A 342 -14.06 28.32 -7.04
N PHE A 343 -13.66 27.05 -6.94
CA PHE A 343 -12.78 26.36 -7.87
C PHE A 343 -13.55 25.33 -8.70
N VAL A 344 -14.31 25.81 -9.69
CA VAL A 344 -15.20 24.95 -10.49
C VAL A 344 -14.41 24.20 -11.57
N GLY A 345 -14.20 22.90 -11.35
CA GLY A 345 -13.80 21.94 -12.38
C GLY A 345 -12.50 22.22 -13.14
N THR A 346 -12.14 21.25 -13.99
CA THR A 346 -11.02 21.35 -14.94
C THR A 346 -11.53 21.06 -16.34
N GLN A 347 -11.40 22.03 -17.25
CA GLN A 347 -11.37 21.77 -18.68
C GLN A 347 -9.91 21.92 -19.11
N ASP A 348 -9.34 20.93 -19.79
CA ASP A 348 -7.93 20.93 -20.23
C ASP A 348 -6.88 21.12 -19.10
N ASN A 349 -7.08 20.45 -17.94
CA ASN A 349 -6.18 20.54 -16.77
C ASN A 349 -5.97 21.97 -16.22
N LYS A 350 -6.87 22.92 -16.53
CA LYS A 350 -6.88 24.26 -15.95
C LYS A 350 -8.09 24.43 -15.05
N GLN A 351 -7.83 24.80 -13.79
CA GLN A 351 -8.86 25.16 -12.82
C GLN A 351 -9.64 26.37 -13.36
N GLN A 352 -10.95 26.23 -13.52
CA GLN A 352 -11.78 27.36 -13.93
C GLN A 352 -12.26 28.13 -12.70
N ARG A 353 -12.42 29.44 -12.85
CA ARG A 353 -12.98 30.30 -11.81
C ARG A 353 -14.49 30.10 -11.69
N GLY A 354 -14.97 29.95 -10.47
CA GLY A 354 -16.38 29.93 -10.11
C GLY A 354 -16.81 31.23 -9.45
N ALA A 355 -17.46 31.11 -8.29
CA ALA A 355 -17.83 32.26 -7.47
C ALA A 355 -16.59 33.00 -6.93
N LYS A 356 -16.69 34.31 -6.75
CA LYS A 356 -15.68 35.12 -6.07
C LYS A 356 -15.72 34.88 -4.57
N ARG A 357 -16.93 34.84 -4.00
CA ARG A 357 -17.19 34.60 -2.59
C ARG A 357 -18.41 33.72 -2.45
N VAL A 358 -18.33 32.79 -1.49
CA VAL A 358 -19.41 31.86 -1.15
C VAL A 358 -19.62 31.92 0.35
N GLU A 359 -20.87 32.07 0.76
CA GLU A 359 -21.32 32.06 2.13
C GLU A 359 -22.27 30.88 2.32
N ILE A 360 -21.90 29.96 3.21
CA ILE A 360 -22.73 28.81 3.58
C ILE A 360 -23.52 29.21 4.82
N VAL A 361 -24.83 29.43 4.66
CA VAL A 361 -25.76 29.70 5.77
C VAL A 361 -26.04 28.39 6.51
N SER A 362 -26.19 27.29 5.77
CA SER A 362 -26.26 25.92 6.29
C SER A 362 -25.73 24.93 5.23
N PRO A 363 -25.16 23.78 5.63
CA PRO A 363 -24.99 23.29 7.00
C PRO A 363 -23.76 23.87 7.71
N THR A 364 -23.64 23.65 9.02
CA THR A 364 -22.36 23.80 9.75
C THR A 364 -21.59 22.47 9.72
N TYR A 365 -20.30 22.49 10.09
CA TYR A 365 -19.54 21.25 10.23
C TYR A 365 -20.23 20.28 11.20
N MET A 366 -20.35 19.03 10.78
CA MET A 366 -20.96 17.96 11.57
C MET A 366 -20.24 16.64 11.30
N THR A 367 -19.79 15.98 12.37
CA THR A 367 -19.19 14.66 12.31
C THR A 367 -20.24 13.59 12.08
N LEU A 368 -19.96 12.61 11.21
CA LEU A 368 -20.85 11.47 10.98
C LEU A 368 -20.25 10.18 11.57
N ASN A 369 -21.12 9.28 12.00
CA ASN A 369 -20.70 7.94 12.41
C ASN A 369 -20.38 7.07 11.19
N ASP A 370 -19.60 6.01 11.42
CA ASP A 370 -19.15 5.08 10.40
C ASP A 370 -20.28 4.32 9.66
N ASN A 371 -21.51 4.34 10.17
CA ASN A 371 -22.68 3.73 9.55
C ASN A 371 -23.65 4.76 8.92
N GLN A 372 -23.30 6.06 8.91
CA GLN A 372 -24.16 7.15 8.47
C GLN A 372 -23.75 7.68 7.09
N VAL A 373 -24.71 8.23 6.34
CA VAL A 373 -24.46 8.97 5.10
C VAL A 373 -25.23 10.28 5.11
N ALA A 374 -24.57 11.36 4.71
CA ALA A 374 -25.18 12.68 4.62
C ALA A 374 -25.95 12.82 3.30
N VAL A 375 -27.23 13.20 3.38
CA VAL A 375 -28.09 13.43 2.21
C VAL A 375 -28.67 14.84 2.28
N ALA A 376 -28.53 15.61 1.20
CA ALA A 376 -29.13 16.93 1.10
C ALA A 376 -30.66 16.81 1.01
N ASN A 377 -31.37 17.53 1.87
CA ASN A 377 -32.83 17.57 1.89
C ASN A 377 -33.36 18.80 1.13
N ILE A 378 -32.94 20.01 1.52
CA ILE A 378 -33.23 21.24 0.80
C ILE A 378 -31.96 21.79 0.17
N LYS A 379 -32.02 22.15 -1.12
CA LYS A 379 -30.99 22.89 -1.85
C LYS A 379 -31.49 24.30 -2.15
N THR A 380 -30.86 25.31 -1.58
CA THR A 380 -31.10 26.74 -1.85
C THR A 380 -29.80 27.39 -2.28
N VAL A 381 -29.78 27.93 -3.50
CA VAL A 381 -28.61 28.59 -4.09
C VAL A 381 -29.03 29.98 -4.54
N THR A 382 -28.55 31.00 -3.82
CA THR A 382 -28.95 32.40 -4.01
C THR A 382 -27.80 33.21 -4.59
N PHE A 383 -28.06 33.94 -5.68
CA PHE A 383 -27.11 34.91 -6.21
C PHE A 383 -27.21 36.22 -5.42
N GLY A 384 -26.13 36.58 -4.72
CA GLY A 384 -26.02 37.77 -3.87
C GLY A 384 -25.64 39.05 -4.61
N GLY A 385 -25.26 38.97 -5.89
CA GLY A 385 -24.87 40.11 -6.72
C GLY A 385 -23.39 40.13 -7.09
N PHE A 386 -22.95 41.28 -7.61
CA PHE A 386 -21.57 41.52 -8.03
C PHE A 386 -20.77 42.26 -6.96
N GLU A 387 -19.48 41.92 -6.82
CA GLU A 387 -18.55 42.55 -5.88
C GLU A 387 -17.22 42.95 -6.58
N ASP A 388 -16.76 44.18 -6.31
CA ASP A 388 -15.44 44.69 -6.71
C ASP A 388 -14.33 44.20 -5.75
N GLU A 389 -13.06 44.31 -6.16
CA GLU A 389 -11.90 43.91 -5.32
C GLU A 389 -11.82 44.65 -3.98
#